data_AF-G5KFZ7-F1
#
_entry.id   AF-G5KFZ7-F1
#
_cell.length_a   1.000
_cell.length_b   1.000
_cell.length_c   1.000
_cell.angle_alpha   90.00
_cell.angle_beta   90.00
_cell.angle_gamma   90.00
#
_symmetry.space_group_name_H-M   'P 1'
#
loop_
_entity.id
_entity.type
_entity.pdbx_description
1 polymer ?
#
loop_
_entity_poly.entity_id
_entity_poly.type
_entity_poly.pdbx_seq_one_letter_code
_entity_poly.pdbx_strand_id
1 'polypeptide(L)'
;MIIKRFFSCIFLSLIFFSDSVHADDVMSITSHYAFPVVEQYRPKSALVIDADTGQILYDYQSNIKHDPASISKLMTIYLVMEAIKQEKSVHKLK
;
A
#
# COMPACT_ATOMS: atom_id res chain seq x y z
N MET A 1 31.97 3.28 36.00
CA MET A 1 31.01 2.23 35.58
C MET A 1 29.56 2.73 35.49
N ILE A 2 29.12 3.69 36.32
CA ILE A 2 27.74 4.22 36.35
C ILE A 2 27.35 5.05 35.10
N ILE A 3 28.27 5.88 34.59
CA ILE A 3 28.03 6.75 33.40
C ILE A 3 27.83 5.94 32.11
N LYS A 4 28.55 4.82 31.95
CA LYS A 4 28.36 3.91 30.81
C LYS A 4 26.98 3.24 30.83
N ARG A 5 26.43 2.98 32.02
CA ARG A 5 25.07 2.42 32.19
C ARG A 5 24.01 3.46 31.88
N PHE A 6 24.21 4.72 32.28
CA PHE A 6 23.33 5.84 31.91
C PHE A 6 23.30 6.08 30.40
N PHE A 7 24.47 6.13 29.76
CA PHE A 7 24.57 6.32 28.31
C PHE A 7 23.96 5.14 27.55
N SER A 8 24.13 3.92 28.06
CA SER A 8 23.50 2.71 27.54
C SER A 8 21.97 2.73 27.68
N CYS A 9 21.42 3.25 28.77
CA CYS A 9 19.97 3.37 28.96
C CYS A 9 19.35 4.43 28.05
N ILE A 10 20.03 5.56 27.83
CA ILE A 10 19.60 6.60 26.88
C ILE A 10 19.61 6.07 25.43
N PHE A 11 20.66 5.34 25.05
CA PHE A 11 20.75 4.73 23.73
C PHE A 11 19.70 3.64 23.53
N LEU A 12 19.37 2.89 24.58
CA LEU A 12 18.31 1.88 24.55
C LEU A 12 16.91 2.50 24.47
N SER A 13 16.65 3.65 25.12
CA SER A 13 15.35 4.34 25.05
C SER A 13 15.06 4.97 23.68
N LEU A 14 16.10 5.40 22.95
CA LEU A 14 15.96 5.98 21.60
C LEU A 14 15.46 4.97 20.55
N ILE A 15 15.70 3.68 20.76
CA ILE A 15 15.29 2.61 19.83
C ILE A 15 13.77 2.32 19.93
N PHE A 16 13.10 2.73 21.02
CA PHE A 16 11.67 2.48 21.23
C PHE A 16 10.75 3.64 20.81
N PHE A 17 11.30 4.77 20.36
CA PHE A 17 10.52 5.90 19.84
C PHE A 17 10.12 5.65 18.38
N SER A 18 9.27 4.66 18.14
CA SER A 18 8.61 4.51 16.84
C SER A 18 7.35 5.36 16.85
N ASP A 19 7.39 6.52 16.20
CA ASP A 19 6.18 7.32 15.96
C ASP A 19 5.20 6.49 15.13
N SER A 20 4.03 6.22 15.70
CA SER A 20 2.93 5.58 14.99
C SER A 20 2.26 6.64 14.10
N VAL A 21 2.67 6.71 12.83
CA VAL A 21 2.01 7.56 11.83
C VAL A 21 0.67 6.91 11.49
N HIS A 22 -0.43 7.53 11.95
CA HIS A 22 -1.78 7.12 11.57
C HIS A 22 -2.14 7.80 10.23
N ALA A 23 -2.68 7.04 9.28
CA ALA A 23 -3.14 7.59 8.01
C ALA A 23 -4.40 8.45 8.20
N ASP A 24 -4.48 9.60 7.53
CA ASP A 24 -5.67 10.46 7.56
C ASP A 24 -6.89 9.82 6.86
N ASP A 25 -8.09 10.25 7.22
CA ASP A 25 -9.33 9.77 6.59
C ASP A 25 -9.40 10.18 5.10
N VAL A 26 -9.95 9.32 4.25
CA VAL A 26 -10.09 9.57 2.80
C VAL A 26 -10.82 10.89 2.51
N MET A 27 -11.81 11.24 3.34
CA MET A 27 -12.60 12.46 3.17
C MET A 27 -11.86 13.71 3.66
N SER A 28 -11.03 13.61 4.70
CA SER A 28 -10.18 14.74 5.13
C SER A 28 -9.08 15.00 4.09
N ILE A 29 -8.45 13.95 3.56
CA ILE A 29 -7.47 14.09 2.47
C ILE A 29 -8.10 14.82 1.28
N THR A 30 -9.31 14.42 0.88
CA THR A 30 -10.02 15.03 -0.26
C THR A 30 -10.34 16.52 -0.02
N SER A 31 -10.80 16.90 1.18
CA SER A 31 -11.13 18.29 1.49
C SER A 31 -9.89 19.19 1.57
N HIS A 32 -8.74 18.65 2.00
CA HIS A 32 -7.47 19.38 2.02
C HIS A 32 -7.04 19.88 0.63
N TYR A 33 -7.39 19.15 -0.44
CA TYR A 33 -7.14 19.55 -1.83
C TYR A 33 -8.26 20.40 -2.45
N ALA A 34 -9.15 20.97 -1.63
CA ALA A 34 -10.27 21.82 -2.05
C ALA A 34 -11.28 21.14 -3.01
N PHE A 35 -11.38 19.81 -2.98
CA PHE A 35 -12.46 19.09 -3.66
C PHE A 35 -13.72 19.06 -2.79
N PRO A 36 -14.92 19.16 -3.39
CA PRO A 36 -16.17 19.05 -2.64
C PRO A 36 -16.31 17.63 -2.07
N VAL A 37 -16.50 17.53 -0.76
CA VAL A 37 -16.68 16.26 -0.07
C VAL A 37 -18.15 16.08 0.25
N VAL A 38 -18.72 14.97 -0.24
CA VAL A 38 -20.09 14.56 0.12
C VAL A 38 -20.03 13.13 0.62
N GLU A 39 -20.57 12.88 1.81
CA GLU A 39 -20.50 11.58 2.48
C GLU A 39 -21.04 10.42 1.63
N GLN A 40 -22.02 10.70 0.76
CA GLN A 40 -22.55 9.72 -0.20
C GLN A 40 -21.51 9.13 -1.16
N TYR A 41 -20.39 9.84 -1.38
CA TYR A 41 -19.31 9.44 -2.27
C TYR A 41 -18.11 8.84 -1.51
N ARG A 42 -18.22 8.62 -0.19
CA ARG A 42 -17.17 7.94 0.57
C ARG A 42 -16.90 6.56 -0.07
N PRO A 43 -15.67 6.29 -0.52
CA PRO A 43 -15.34 4.99 -1.08
C PRO A 43 -15.41 3.94 0.03
N LYS A 44 -15.76 2.70 -0.34
CA LYS A 44 -15.78 1.58 0.62
C LYS A 44 -14.37 1.16 1.04
N SER A 45 -13.41 1.31 0.15
CA SER A 45 -11.99 1.04 0.40
C SER A 45 -11.11 1.86 -0.55
N ALA A 46 -9.86 2.08 -0.17
CA ALA A 46 -8.83 2.69 -0.99
C ALA A 46 -7.46 2.14 -0.60
N LEU A 47 -6.55 2.00 -1.57
CA LEU A 47 -5.21 1.47 -1.36
C LEU A 47 -4.25 2.16 -2.32
N VAL A 48 -3.12 2.65 -1.81
CA VAL A 48 -2.03 3.21 -2.61
C VAL A 48 -0.76 2.45 -2.26
N ILE A 49 -0.10 1.90 -3.28
CA ILE A 49 1.11 1.09 -3.16
C ILE A 49 2.17 1.66 -4.10
N ASP A 50 3.41 1.73 -3.62
CA ASP A 50 4.57 1.97 -4.45
C ASP A 50 4.85 0.76 -5.35
N ALA A 51 4.89 0.97 -6.67
CA ALA A 51 4.93 -0.12 -7.65
C ALA A 51 6.25 -0.90 -7.66
N ASP A 52 7.37 -0.25 -7.30
CA ASP A 52 8.71 -0.85 -7.36
C ASP A 52 9.05 -1.61 -6.08
N THR A 53 8.66 -1.09 -4.92
CA THR A 53 9.01 -1.65 -3.61
C THR A 53 7.89 -2.46 -2.97
N GLY A 54 6.64 -2.26 -3.41
CA GLY A 54 5.46 -2.83 -2.76
C GLY A 54 5.09 -2.18 -1.43
N GLN A 55 5.70 -1.03 -1.09
CA GLN A 55 5.37 -0.29 0.13
C GLN A 55 3.92 0.24 0.07
N ILE A 56 3.11 -0.06 1.09
CA ILE A 56 1.78 0.54 1.25
C ILE A 56 1.96 1.99 1.72
N LEU A 57 1.54 2.94 0.91
CA LEU A 57 1.60 4.38 1.20
C LEU A 57 0.30 4.89 1.84
N TYR A 58 -0.82 4.24 1.51
CA TYR A 58 -2.13 4.55 2.07
C TYR A 58 -3.01 3.30 2.09
N ASP A 59 -3.70 3.05 3.21
CA ASP A 59 -4.68 1.97 3.34
C ASP A 59 -5.93 2.51 4.03
N TYR A 60 -7.07 2.35 3.37
CA TYR A 60 -8.38 2.51 3.95
C TYR A 60 -9.22 1.27 3.63
N GLN A 61 -9.42 0.40 4.63
CA GLN A 61 -10.25 -0.81 4.54
C GLN A 61 -9.91 -1.71 3.34
N SER A 62 -8.65 -1.79 2.91
CA SER A 62 -8.22 -2.49 1.69
C SER A 62 -8.59 -3.99 1.63
N ASN A 63 -8.69 -4.64 2.80
CA ASN A 63 -8.92 -6.09 2.92
C ASN A 63 -10.40 -6.51 2.89
N ILE A 64 -11.34 -5.58 2.77
CA ILE A 64 -12.76 -5.95 2.68
C ILE A 64 -13.06 -6.55 1.30
N LYS A 65 -13.94 -7.55 1.26
CA LYS A 65 -14.30 -8.21 0.00
C LYS A 65 -15.17 -7.29 -0.85
N HIS A 66 -14.81 -7.15 -2.13
CA HIS A 66 -15.56 -6.41 -3.13
C HIS A 66 -15.94 -7.29 -4.31
N ASP A 67 -17.04 -6.94 -4.98
CA ASP A 67 -17.26 -7.40 -6.35
C ASP A 67 -16.32 -6.60 -7.27
N PRO A 68 -15.33 -7.24 -7.91
CA PRO A 68 -14.37 -6.55 -8.78
C PRO A 68 -15.01 -6.04 -10.09
N ALA A 69 -16.21 -6.49 -10.46
CA ALA A 69 -16.86 -6.14 -11.73
C ALA A 69 -15.86 -6.19 -12.91
N SER A 70 -15.73 -5.08 -13.65
CA SER A 70 -14.82 -5.01 -14.80
C SER A 70 -13.33 -5.08 -14.46
N ILE A 71 -12.90 -4.85 -13.20
CA ILE A 71 -11.50 -4.98 -12.77
C ILE A 71 -11.04 -6.44 -12.86
N SER A 72 -11.95 -7.42 -12.83
CA SER A 72 -11.65 -8.85 -13.09
C SER A 72 -10.89 -9.07 -14.39
N LYS A 73 -11.07 -8.20 -15.39
CA LYS A 73 -10.35 -8.25 -16.67
C LYS A 73 -8.84 -8.12 -16.51
N LEU A 74 -8.35 -7.46 -15.45
CA LEU A 74 -6.90 -7.38 -15.18
C LEU A 74 -6.29 -8.77 -14.97
N MET A 75 -7.00 -9.67 -14.28
CA MET A 75 -6.53 -11.06 -14.12
C MET A 75 -6.52 -11.82 -15.45
N THR A 76 -7.53 -11.61 -16.30
CA THR A 76 -7.56 -12.20 -17.65
C THR A 76 -6.38 -11.71 -18.49
N ILE A 77 -6.12 -10.40 -18.49
CA ILE A 77 -4.98 -9.81 -19.19
C ILE A 77 -3.67 -10.38 -18.66
N TYR A 78 -3.53 -10.48 -17.33
CA TYR A 78 -2.35 -11.07 -16.69
C TYR A 78 -2.08 -12.49 -17.20
N LEU A 79 -3.10 -13.36 -17.20
CA LEU A 79 -2.97 -14.75 -17.67
C LEU A 79 -2.61 -14.83 -19.16
N VAL A 80 -3.21 -13.98 -20.01
CA VAL A 80 -2.88 -13.92 -21.44
C VAL A 80 -1.43 -13.45 -21.67
N MET A 81 -0.99 -12.42 -20.94
CA MET A 81 0.38 -11.92 -21.04
C MET A 81 1.40 -12.98 -20.58
N GLU A 82 1.10 -13.71 -19.52
CA GLU A 82 1.93 -14.82 -19.05
C GLU A 82 2.02 -15.96 -20.08
N ALA A 83 0.90 -16.34 -20.71
CA ALA A 83 0.91 -17.35 -21.78
C ALA A 83 1.78 -16.93 -22.99
N ILE A 84 1.65 -15.68 -23.44
CA ILE A 84 2.46 -15.12 -24.54
C ILE A 84 3.96 -15.12 -24.16
N LYS A 85 4.29 -14.76 -22.92
CA LYS A 85 5.67 -14.74 -22.43
C LYS A 85 6.28 -16.15 -22.38
N GLN A 86 5.50 -17.15 -21.96
CA GLN A 86 5.92 -18.54 -21.94
C GLN A 86 6.16 -19.08 -23.35
N GLU A 87 5.25 -18.83 -24.29
CA GLU A 87 5.40 -19.24 -25.70
C GLU A 87 6.65 -18.63 -26.34
N LYS A 88 6.87 -17.32 -26.16
CA LYS A 88 8.08 -16.63 -26.63
C LYS A 88 9.36 -17.24 -26.05
N SER A 89 9.33 -17.72 -24.81
CA SER A 89 10.48 -18.34 -24.15
C SER A 89 10.78 -19.72 -24.75
N VAL A 90 9.75 -20.50 -25.11
CA VAL A 90 9.90 -21.81 -25.77
C VAL A 90 10.43 -21.66 -27.20
N HIS A 91 9.98 -20.65 -27.95
CA HIS A 91 10.43 -20.43 -29.33
C HIS A 91 11.90 -19.94 -29.40
N LYS A 92 12.39 -19.20 -28.40
CA LYS A 92 13.81 -18.78 -28.31
C LYS A 92 14.80 -19.93 -28.04
N LEU A 93 14.31 -21.10 -27.64
CA LEU A 93 15.14 -22.27 -27.31
C LEU A 93 15.28 -23.25 -28.50
N LYS A 94 14.60 -22.99 -29.62
CA LYS A 94 14.78 -23.71 -30.89
C LYS A 94 15.63 -22.89 -31.85
#